data_AF-A0A3M1MX71-F1
#
_entry.id   AF-A0A3M1MX71-F1
#
_cell.length_a   1.000
_cell.length_b   1.000
_cell.length_c   1.000
_cell.angle_alpha   90.00
_cell.angle_beta   90.00
_cell.angle_gamma   90.00
#
_symmetry.space_group_name_H-M   'P 1'
#
loop_
_entity.id
_entity.type
_entity.pdbx_description
1 polymer ?
#
loop_
_entity_poly.entity_id
_entity_poly.type
_entity_poly.pdbx_seq_one_letter_code
_entity_poly.pdbx_strand_id
1 'polypeptide(L)' 'MGIASSLYSGVSGLTTNSNAMSVIGNNIANSNTVGFKSSRTIFADL' A
#
# COMPACT_ATOMS: atom_id res chain seq x y z
N MET A 1 -10.11 -23.06 14.47
CA MET A 1 -9.51 -22.50 13.23
C MET A 1 -10.33 -21.31 12.77
N GLY A 2 -10.24 -20.14 13.40
CA GLY A 2 -11.10 -19.00 13.04
C GLY A 2 -10.51 -17.64 13.38
N ILE A 3 -9.78 -17.55 14.48
CA ILE A 3 -9.11 -16.30 14.88
C ILE A 3 -7.79 -16.07 14.13
N ALA A 4 -7.05 -17.14 13.78
CA ALA A 4 -5.75 -16.99 13.14
C ALA A 4 -5.86 -16.52 11.68
N SER A 5 -6.85 -17.01 10.92
CA SER A 5 -7.08 -16.61 9.52
C SER A 5 -7.65 -15.19 9.41
N SER A 6 -8.55 -14.81 10.31
CA SER A 6 -9.11 -13.45 10.38
C SER A 6 -8.07 -12.43 10.83
N LEU A 7 -7.22 -12.78 11.82
CA LEU A 7 -6.09 -11.94 12.22
C LEU A 7 -5.07 -11.81 11.09
N TYR A 8 -4.77 -12.90 10.38
CA TYR A 8 -3.88 -12.90 9.23
C TYR A 8 -4.39 -12.00 8.09
N SER A 9 -5.69 -12.07 7.78
CA SER A 9 -6.34 -11.20 6.79
C SER A 9 -6.36 -9.73 7.25
N GLY A 10 -6.56 -9.46 8.54
CA GLY A 10 -6.47 -8.11 9.09
C GLY A 10 -5.05 -7.53 9.02
N VAL A 11 -4.04 -8.32 9.39
CA VAL A 11 -2.62 -7.93 9.32
C VAL A 11 -2.15 -7.75 7.87
N SER A 12 -2.59 -8.62 6.95
CA SER A 12 -2.27 -8.46 5.53
C SER A 12 -2.89 -7.18 4.97
N GLY A 13 -4.15 -6.88 5.28
CA GLY A 13 -4.81 -5.63 4.87
C GLY A 13 -4.10 -4.38 5.41
N LEU A 14 -3.68 -4.38 6.68
CA LEU A 14 -2.89 -3.32 7.29
C LEU A 14 -1.54 -3.11 6.60
N THR A 15 -0.85 -4.21 6.29
CA THR A 15 0.47 -4.17 5.63
C THR A 15 0.34 -3.62 4.21
N THR A 16 -0.66 -4.07 3.45
CA THR A 16 -0.88 -3.61 2.08
C THR A 16 -1.29 -2.14 2.03
N ASN A 17 -2.12 -1.68 2.97
CA ASN A 17 -2.44 -0.27 3.12
C ASN A 17 -1.24 0.58 3.52
N SER A 18 -0.36 0.07 4.37
CA SER A 18 0.88 0.76 4.75
C SER A 18 1.80 0.96 3.53
N ASN A 19 1.91 -0.06 2.68
CA ASN A 19 2.65 0.04 1.42
C ASN A 19 2.03 1.07 0.46
N ALA A 20 0.70 1.09 0.34
CA ALA A 20 0.00 2.09 -0.46
C ALA A 20 0.23 3.52 0.05
N MET A 21 0.21 3.72 1.37
CA MET A 21 0.54 5.01 1.98
C MET A 21 1.97 5.47 1.66
N SER A 22 2.94 4.56 1.67
CA SER A 22 4.32 4.89 1.31
C SER A 22 4.43 5.34 -0.15
N VAL A 23 3.75 4.66 -1.08
CA VAL A 23 3.73 5.06 -2.50
C VAL A 23 3.07 6.42 -2.70
N ILE A 24 1.96 6.68 -2.00
CA ILE A 24 1.30 7.99 -2.02
C ILE A 24 2.23 9.08 -1.48
N GLY A 25 2.90 8.83 -0.35
CA GLY A 25 3.86 9.77 0.25
C GLY A 25 5.02 10.09 -0.71
N ASN A 26 5.58 9.09 -1.38
CA ASN A 26 6.61 9.28 -2.40
C ASN A 26 6.11 10.12 -3.58
N ASN A 27 4.88 9.90 -4.04
CA ASN A 27 4.30 10.71 -5.11
C ASN A 27 4.13 12.17 -4.71
N ILE A 28 3.63 12.43 -3.49
CA ILE A 28 3.42 13.78 -2.98
C ILE A 28 4.77 14.49 -2.81
N ALA A 29 5.74 13.83 -2.20
CA ALA A 29 7.09 14.38 -1.99
C ALA A 29 7.78 14.76 -3.31
N ASN A 30 7.53 14.00 -4.38
CA ASN A 30 8.13 14.24 -5.70
C ASN A 30 7.19 14.96 -6.69
N SER A 31 6.04 15.47 -6.23
CA SER A 31 5.05 16.13 -7.10
C SER A 31 5.60 17.37 -7.82
N ASN A 32 6.65 18.00 -7.28
CA ASN A 32 7.27 19.20 -7.85
C ASN A 32 8.56 18.91 -8.63
N THR A 33 8.95 17.63 -8.75
CA THR A 33 10.16 17.23 -9.47
C THR A 33 9.86 17.08 -10.96
N VAL A 34 10.54 17.87 -11.79
CA VAL A 34 10.37 17.83 -13.25
C VAL A 34 10.79 16.45 -13.78
N GLY A 35 9.89 15.79 -14.51
CA GLY A 35 10.12 14.44 -15.06
C GLY A 35 9.77 13.28 -14.13
N PHE A 36 9.20 13.54 -12.95
CA PHE A 36 8.76 12.49 -12.03
C PHE A 36 7.60 11.66 -12.61
N LYS A 37 7.69 10.33 -12.48
CA LYS A 37 6.63 9.38 -12.85
C LYS A 37 5.91 8.90 -11.60
N SER A 38 4.62 9.19 -11.51
CA SER A 38 3.79 8.71 -10.40
C SER A 38 3.62 7.19 -10.46
N SER A 39 3.71 6.55 -9.30
CA SER A 39 3.43 5.12 -9.12
C SER A 39 2.13 4.93 -8.36
N ARG A 40 1.41 3.83 -8.60
CA ARG A 40 0.18 3.49 -7.87
C ARG A 40 0.22 2.02 -7.45
N THR A 41 -0.12 1.76 -6.19
CA THR A 41 -0.32 0.40 -5.68
C THR A 41 -1.63 -0.15 -6.22
N ILE A 42 -1.59 -1.34 -6.81
CA ILE A 42 -2.76 -2.10 -7.24
C ILE A 42 -2.92 -3.26 -6.27
N PHE A 43 -4.08 -3.35 -5.65
CA PHE A 43 -4.42 -4.45 -4.75
C PHE A 43 -4.95 -5.63 -5.58
N ALA A 44 -4.47 -6.82 -5.26
CA ALA A 44 -4.96 -8.09 -5.82
C ALA A 44 -5.12 -9.10 -4.68
N ASP A 45 -6.08 -9.98 -4.83
CA ASP A 45 -6.25 -11.14 -3.95
C ASP A 45 -5.19 -12.22 -4.26
N LEU A 46 -4.98 -13.16 -3.32
CA LEU A 46 -3.99 -14.23 -3.43
C LEU A 46 -4.45 -15.36 -4.37
#